data_AF-A0A3S0YIC0-F1
#
_entry.id   AF-A0A3S0YIC0-F1
#
_cell.length_a   1.000
_cell.length_b   1.000
_cell.length_c   1.000
_cell.angle_alpha   90.00
_cell.angle_beta   90.00
_cell.angle_gamma   90.00
#
_symmetry.space_group_name_H-M   'P 1'
#
loop_
_entity.id
_entity.type
_entity.pdbx_description
1 polymer ?
#
loop_
_entity_poly.entity_id
_entity_poly.type
_entity_poly.pdbx_seq_one_letter_code
_entity_poly.pdbx_strand_id
1 'polypeptide(L)'
;MASETTQLEEKRIRFIKRSLVSFALWQLTYLTRYFQLDINNFITGFITFISIISGIVWAYYLIKIVLSSFLIQKKRSLAISLNNEYYQMIRLKSFRIGFWAILGSVGILFALSLYVTVNIQVVLHILLIVGVICPQVSYLILDKNEVLSDE
;
A
#
# COMPACT_ATOMS: atom_id res chain seq x y z
N MET A 1 26.18 -17.15 4.88
CA MET A 1 24.95 -17.47 4.12
C MET A 1 23.79 -16.83 4.88
N ALA A 2 23.06 -15.88 4.29
CA ALA A 2 21.89 -15.31 4.96
C ALA A 2 20.86 -16.42 5.24
N SER A 3 20.33 -16.47 6.46
CA SER A 3 19.33 -17.48 6.83
C SER A 3 18.11 -17.37 5.92
N GLU A 4 17.42 -18.50 5.68
CA GLU A 4 16.23 -18.53 4.82
C GLU A 4 15.15 -17.51 5.24
N THR A 5 15.12 -17.15 6.52
CA THR A 5 14.23 -16.14 7.10
C THR A 5 14.51 -14.73 6.57
N THR A 6 15.76 -14.28 6.61
CA THR A 6 16.18 -12.95 6.13
C THR A 6 15.88 -12.78 4.65
N GLN A 7 16.10 -13.83 3.85
CA GLN A 7 15.79 -13.78 2.40
C GLN A 7 14.29 -13.64 2.12
N LEU A 8 13.43 -14.21 2.97
CA LEU A 8 11.97 -14.08 2.82
C LEU A 8 11.48 -12.69 3.25
N GLU A 9 12.10 -12.11 4.27
CA GLU A 9 11.81 -10.75 4.73
C GLU A 9 12.18 -9.72 3.66
N GLU A 10 13.38 -9.80 3.09
CA GLU A 10 13.79 -8.94 1.99
C GLU A 10 12.85 -9.03 0.78
N LYS A 11 12.39 -10.26 0.44
CA LYS A 11 11.41 -10.46 -0.64
C LYS A 11 10.07 -9.82 -0.30
N ARG A 12 9.59 -9.94 0.94
CA ARG A 12 8.35 -9.31 1.41
C ARG A 12 8.43 -7.80 1.29
N ILE A 13 9.49 -7.18 1.83
CA ILE A 13 9.71 -5.73 1.78
C ILE A 13 9.76 -5.26 0.31
N ARG A 14 10.46 -6.01 -0.54
CA ARG A 14 10.55 -5.70 -1.98
C ARG A 14 9.18 -5.77 -2.67
N PHE A 15 8.35 -6.76 -2.35
CA PHE A 15 7.00 -6.86 -2.89
C PHE A 15 6.09 -5.73 -2.39
N ILE A 16 6.17 -5.36 -1.11
CA ILE A 16 5.40 -4.24 -0.55
C ILE A 16 5.82 -2.93 -1.24
N LYS A 17 7.11 -2.64 -1.35
CA LYS A 17 7.62 -1.43 -2.03
C LYS A 17 7.14 -1.36 -3.48
N ARG A 18 7.24 -2.46 -4.24
CA ARG A 18 6.82 -2.48 -5.64
C ARG A 18 5.30 -2.35 -5.79
N SER A 19 4.54 -3.03 -4.92
CA SER A 19 3.08 -2.88 -4.86
C SER A 19 2.69 -1.43 -4.58
N LEU A 20 3.33 -0.78 -3.62
CA LEU A 20 3.08 0.62 -3.27
C LEU A 20 3.33 1.57 -4.44
N VAL A 21 4.47 1.43 -5.13
CA VAL A 21 4.79 2.28 -6.29
C VAL A 21 3.77 2.08 -7.42
N SER A 22 3.45 0.83 -7.76
CA SER A 22 2.46 0.54 -8.80
C SER A 22 1.06 1.04 -8.43
N PHE A 23 0.69 0.94 -7.16
CA PHE A 23 -0.57 1.47 -6.64
C PHE A 23 -0.62 3.00 -6.73
N ALA A 24 0.45 3.68 -6.31
CA ALA A 24 0.54 5.14 -6.36
C ALA A 24 0.46 5.65 -7.80
N LEU A 25 1.18 5.02 -8.73
CA LEU A 25 1.09 5.34 -10.15
C LEU A 25 -0.32 5.15 -10.68
N TRP A 26 -0.97 4.04 -10.35
CA TRP A 26 -2.33 3.77 -10.77
C TRP A 26 -3.33 4.82 -10.25
N GLN A 27 -3.28 5.17 -8.97
CA GLN A 27 -4.16 6.18 -8.40
C GLN A 27 -3.88 7.59 -8.92
N LEU A 28 -2.61 7.93 -9.18
CA LEU A 28 -2.23 9.23 -9.74
C LEU A 28 -2.83 9.43 -11.13
N THR A 29 -2.81 8.39 -11.99
CA THR A 29 -3.44 8.46 -13.33
C THR A 29 -4.95 8.69 -13.27
N TYR A 30 -5.62 8.25 -12.21
CA TYR A 30 -7.03 8.53 -12.00
C TYR A 30 -7.25 9.99 -11.61
N LEU A 31 -6.47 10.51 -10.67
CA LEU A 31 -6.55 11.92 -10.25
C LEU A 31 -6.31 12.87 -11.42
N THR A 32 -5.34 12.59 -12.30
CA THR A 32 -5.09 13.43 -13.49
C THR A 32 -6.30 13.52 -14.42
N ARG A 33 -7.10 12.44 -14.53
CA ARG A 33 -8.33 12.46 -15.33
C ARG A 33 -9.44 13.23 -14.64
N TYR A 34 -9.54 13.12 -13.32
CA TYR A 34 -10.55 13.84 -12.55
C TYR A 34 -10.40 15.36 -12.66
N PHE A 35 -9.17 15.86 -12.61
CA PHE A 35 -8.90 17.30 -12.72
C PHE A 35 -9.03 17.86 -14.14
N GLN A 36 -9.42 17.04 -15.13
CA GLN A 36 -9.58 17.44 -16.54
C GLN A 36 -8.43 18.34 -17.01
N LEU A 37 -7.19 17.98 -16.64
CA LEU A 37 -6.03 18.71 -17.13
C LEU A 37 -6.10 18.66 -18.65
N ASP A 38 -6.19 19.83 -19.30
CA ASP A 38 -6.28 19.99 -20.75
C ASP A 38 -5.01 19.42 -21.40
N ILE A 39 -5.06 18.13 -21.64
CA ILE A 39 -3.94 17.31 -22.05
C ILE A 39 -4.29 16.74 -23.42
N ASN A 40 -3.37 16.91 -24.37
CA ASN A 40 -3.51 16.44 -25.75
C ASN A 40 -3.94 14.95 -25.81
N ASN A 41 -4.79 14.60 -26.77
CA ASN A 41 -5.37 13.25 -26.93
C ASN A 41 -4.33 12.11 -26.90
N PHE A 42 -3.12 12.35 -27.43
CA PHE A 42 -2.02 11.39 -27.38
C PHE A 42 -1.57 11.08 -25.95
N ILE A 43 -1.44 12.11 -25.11
CA ILE A 43 -1.01 11.98 -23.71
C ILE A 43 -2.13 11.31 -22.89
N THR A 44 -3.40 11.61 -23.18
CA THR A 44 -4.55 10.93 -22.55
C THR A 44 -4.55 9.43 -22.83
N GLY A 45 -4.25 9.02 -24.07
CA GLY A 45 -4.06 7.61 -24.43
C GLY A 45 -2.89 6.97 -23.67
N PHE A 46 -1.78 7.69 -23.53
CA PHE A 46 -0.61 7.23 -22.79
C PHE A 46 -0.86 7.07 -21.27
N ILE A 47 -1.54 8.04 -20.65
CA ILE A 47 -1.96 7.98 -19.24
C ILE A 47 -2.88 6.76 -19.02
N THR A 48 -3.78 6.50 -19.96
CA THR A 48 -4.66 5.32 -19.93
C THR A 48 -3.90 4.02 -19.93
N PHE A 49 -2.91 3.90 -20.82
CA PHE A 49 -2.05 2.73 -20.92
C PHE A 49 -1.23 2.52 -19.63
N ILE A 50 -0.63 3.59 -19.10
CA ILE A 50 0.09 3.55 -17.81
C ILE A 50 -0.84 3.11 -16.68
N SER A 51 -2.07 3.61 -16.64
CA SER A 51 -3.06 3.25 -15.62
C SER A 51 -3.34 1.75 -15.62
N ILE A 52 -3.61 1.18 -16.80
CA ILE A 52 -3.90 -0.25 -16.96
C ILE A 52 -2.70 -1.10 -16.53
N ILE A 53 -1.49 -0.78 -17.02
CA ILE A 53 -0.28 -1.52 -16.65
C ILE A 53 -0.02 -1.43 -15.14
N SER A 54 -0.13 -0.24 -14.56
CA SER A 54 0.13 -0.03 -13.13
C SER A 54 -0.87 -0.81 -12.28
N GLY A 55 -2.14 -0.85 -12.67
CA GLY A 55 -3.17 -1.66 -12.02
C GLY A 55 -2.88 -3.17 -12.09
N ILE A 56 -2.47 -3.67 -13.26
CA ILE A 56 -2.10 -5.09 -13.44
C ILE A 56 -0.87 -5.45 -12.58
N VAL A 57 0.16 -4.61 -12.60
CA VAL A 57 1.39 -4.84 -11.82
C VAL A 57 1.09 -4.80 -10.33
N TRP A 58 0.25 -3.86 -9.87
CA TRP A 58 -0.21 -3.82 -8.49
C TRP A 58 -0.94 -5.10 -8.08
N ALA A 59 -1.93 -5.54 -8.89
CA ALA A 59 -2.68 -6.76 -8.63
C ALA A 59 -1.78 -8.00 -8.58
N TYR A 60 -0.81 -8.09 -9.48
CA TYR A 60 0.20 -9.15 -9.47
C TYR A 60 0.99 -9.20 -8.15
N TYR A 61 1.50 -8.06 -7.67
CA TYR A 61 2.26 -8.03 -6.42
C TYR A 61 1.37 -8.29 -5.20
N LEU A 62 0.13 -7.83 -5.21
CA LEU A 62 -0.84 -8.13 -4.15
C LEU A 62 -1.10 -9.64 -4.05
N ILE A 63 -1.33 -10.30 -5.18
CA ILE A 63 -1.48 -11.77 -5.23
C ILE A 63 -0.21 -12.45 -4.72
N LYS A 64 0.97 -12.00 -5.13
CA LYS A 64 2.25 -12.56 -4.63
C LYS A 64 2.42 -12.40 -3.12
N ILE A 65 2.02 -11.27 -2.54
CA ILE A 65 2.06 -11.05 -1.08
C ILE A 65 1.14 -12.05 -0.38
N VAL A 66 -0.11 -12.18 -0.84
CA VAL A 66 -1.10 -13.09 -0.27
C VAL A 66 -0.65 -14.54 -0.38
N LEU A 67 -0.22 -14.99 -1.57
CA LEU A 67 0.28 -16.34 -1.79
C LEU A 67 1.52 -16.64 -0.93
N SER A 68 2.45 -15.68 -0.81
CA SER A 68 3.63 -15.85 0.04
C SER A 68 3.23 -16.02 1.51
N SER A 69 2.24 -15.27 1.99
CA SER A 69 1.70 -15.44 3.34
C SER A 69 1.12 -16.84 3.55
N PHE A 70 0.33 -17.35 2.61
CA PHE A 70 -0.22 -18.70 2.69
C PHE A 70 0.86 -19.79 2.66
N LEU A 71 1.87 -19.66 1.80
CA LEU A 71 2.97 -20.62 1.70
C LEU A 71 3.84 -20.64 2.97
N ILE A 72 4.07 -19.48 3.59
CA ILE A 72 4.80 -19.37 4.85
C ILE A 72 4.02 -20.06 5.98
N GLN A 73 2.70 -19.86 6.06
CA GLN A 73 1.86 -20.52 7.06
C GLN A 73 1.86 -22.05 6.96
N LYS A 74 2.01 -22.62 5.75
CA LYS A 74 2.11 -24.08 5.56
C LYS A 74 3.40 -24.68 6.13
N LYS A 75 4.47 -23.89 6.28
CA LYS A 75 5.76 -24.35 6.84
C LYS A 75 5.85 -23.94 8.31
N ARG A 76 5.39 -24.79 9.23
CA ARG A 76 5.27 -24.48 10.67
C ARG A 76 6.56 -23.94 11.31
N SER A 77 7.72 -24.52 10.99
CA SER A 77 9.02 -24.05 11.52
C SER A 77 9.37 -22.63 11.04
N LEU A 78 9.07 -22.33 9.79
CA LEU A 78 9.31 -21.03 9.15
C LEU A 78 8.30 -19.98 9.58
N ALA A 79 7.05 -20.38 9.83
CA ALA A 79 6.03 -19.51 10.39
C ALA A 79 6.38 -19.10 11.81
N ILE A 80 6.91 -20.01 12.63
CA ILE A 80 7.33 -19.70 14.01
C ILE A 80 8.51 -18.71 14.00
N SER A 81 9.50 -18.89 13.14
CA SER A 81 10.66 -17.99 13.07
C SER A 81 10.33 -16.61 12.49
N LEU A 82 9.44 -16.53 11.49
CA LEU A 82 9.00 -15.24 10.94
C LEU A 82 7.93 -14.52 11.78
N ASN A 83 7.18 -15.24 12.61
CA ASN A 83 6.11 -14.67 13.44
C ASN A 83 6.62 -14.27 14.82
N ASN A 84 7.85 -13.75 14.87
CA ASN A 84 8.44 -13.15 16.05
C ASN A 84 7.56 -12.00 16.57
N GLU A 85 7.56 -11.77 17.88
CA GLU A 85 6.80 -10.71 18.55
C GLU A 85 7.09 -9.34 17.93
N TYR A 86 8.34 -9.13 17.53
CA TYR A 86 8.80 -7.95 16.80
C TYR A 86 7.96 -7.64 15.55
N TYR A 87 7.84 -8.59 14.62
CA TYR A 87 7.10 -8.38 13.38
C TYR A 87 5.58 -8.28 13.61
N GLN A 88 5.05 -8.97 14.61
CA GLN A 88 3.66 -8.81 15.01
C GLN A 88 3.39 -7.40 15.53
N MET A 89 4.30 -6.86 16.35
CA MET A 89 4.20 -5.51 16.88
C MET A 89 4.27 -4.46 15.77
N ILE A 90 5.25 -4.54 14.87
CA ILE A 90 5.35 -3.61 13.72
C ILE A 90 4.08 -3.64 12.89
N ARG A 91 3.60 -4.84 12.56
CA ARG A 91 2.38 -5.01 11.77
C ARG A 91 1.20 -4.35 12.47
N LEU A 92 1.01 -4.60 13.77
CA LEU A 92 -0.08 -4.03 14.54
C LEU A 92 0.01 -2.50 14.66
N LYS A 93 1.20 -1.96 14.92
CA LYS A 93 1.46 -0.51 14.92
C LYS A 93 1.11 0.11 13.55
N SER A 94 1.51 -0.54 12.47
CA SER A 94 1.25 -0.08 11.09
C SER A 94 -0.24 -0.09 10.73
N PHE A 95 -0.96 -1.15 11.11
CA PHE A 95 -2.41 -1.21 10.95
C PHE A 95 -3.14 -0.18 11.80
N ARG A 96 -2.66 0.08 13.03
CA ARG A 96 -3.21 1.13 13.89
C ARG A 96 -3.07 2.51 13.25
N ILE A 97 -1.90 2.82 12.69
CA ILE A 97 -1.67 4.08 11.97
C ILE A 97 -2.59 4.18 10.76
N GLY A 98 -2.69 3.11 9.94
CA GLY A 98 -3.60 3.06 8.81
C GLY A 98 -5.07 3.27 9.21
N PHE A 99 -5.52 2.62 10.28
CA PHE A 99 -6.87 2.76 10.81
C PHE A 99 -7.19 4.21 11.20
N TRP A 100 -6.32 4.85 12.00
CA TRP A 100 -6.54 6.24 12.41
C TRP A 100 -6.45 7.22 11.24
N ALA A 101 -5.58 6.96 10.27
CA ALA A 101 -5.49 7.77 9.06
C ALA A 101 -6.78 7.70 8.22
N ILE A 102 -7.35 6.49 8.02
CA ILE A 102 -8.63 6.32 7.35
C ILE A 102 -9.74 7.00 8.14
N LEU A 103 -9.83 6.76 9.44
CA LEU A 103 -10.88 7.33 10.29
C LEU A 103 -10.84 8.87 10.25
N GLY A 104 -9.65 9.46 10.39
CA GLY A 104 -9.45 10.90 10.25
C GLY A 104 -9.83 11.41 8.87
N SER A 105 -9.46 10.70 7.81
CA SER A 105 -9.82 11.07 6.42
C SER A 105 -11.33 11.02 6.19
N VAL A 106 -12.01 9.97 6.69
CA VAL A 106 -13.48 9.87 6.65
C VAL A 106 -14.11 11.03 7.40
N GLY A 107 -13.62 11.36 8.60
CA GLY A 107 -14.12 12.49 9.39
C GLY A 107 -13.98 13.83 8.65
N ILE A 108 -12.83 14.08 8.03
CA ILE A 108 -12.57 15.30 7.24
C ILE A 108 -13.50 15.34 6.01
N LEU A 109 -13.60 14.25 5.25
CA LEU A 109 -14.44 14.20 4.04
C LEU A 109 -15.93 14.34 4.38
N PHE A 110 -16.36 13.75 5.50
CA PHE A 110 -17.72 13.90 6.01
C PHE A 110 -18.00 15.34 6.42
N ALA A 111 -17.12 15.97 7.21
CA ALA A 111 -17.27 17.37 7.58
C ALA A 111 -17.31 18.29 6.34
N LEU A 112 -16.44 18.04 5.36
CA LEU A 112 -16.41 18.79 4.09
C LEU A 112 -17.72 18.63 3.30
N SER A 113 -18.34 17.45 3.34
CA SER A 113 -19.60 17.18 2.66
C SER A 113 -20.79 18.00 3.18
N LEU A 114 -20.68 18.58 4.39
CA LEU A 114 -21.70 19.47 4.94
C LEU A 114 -21.67 20.87 4.28
N TYR A 115 -20.54 21.25 3.68
CA TYR A 115 -20.34 22.57 3.08
C TYR A 115 -20.32 22.54 1.55
N VAL A 116 -19.89 21.44 0.95
CA VAL A 116 -19.76 21.31 -0.51
C VAL A 116 -20.19 19.93 -1.00
N THR A 117 -20.76 19.86 -2.20
CA THR A 117 -21.07 18.58 -2.86
C THR A 117 -19.76 17.88 -3.25
N VAL A 118 -19.40 16.82 -2.53
CA VAL A 118 -18.20 16.04 -2.81
C VAL A 118 -18.56 14.89 -3.76
N ASN A 119 -17.78 14.73 -4.83
CA ASN A 119 -17.95 13.61 -5.75
C ASN A 119 -17.62 12.28 -5.04
N ILE A 120 -18.58 11.35 -5.03
CA ILE A 120 -18.42 10.05 -4.35
C ILE A 120 -17.24 9.24 -4.89
N GLN A 121 -16.93 9.34 -6.19
CA GLN A 121 -15.79 8.65 -6.77
C GLN A 121 -14.48 9.15 -6.17
N VAL A 122 -14.32 10.47 -6.03
CA VAL A 122 -13.14 11.07 -5.38
C VAL A 122 -13.00 10.61 -3.94
N VAL A 123 -14.10 10.58 -3.18
CA VAL A 123 -14.11 10.07 -1.80
C VAL A 123 -13.59 8.64 -1.77
N LEU A 124 -14.13 7.76 -2.61
CA LEU A 124 -13.70 6.35 -2.67
C LEU A 124 -12.20 6.24 -3.02
N HIS A 125 -11.72 6.99 -3.99
CA HIS A 125 -10.31 6.99 -4.37
C HIS A 125 -9.40 7.50 -3.24
N ILE A 126 -9.75 8.59 -2.56
CA ILE A 126 -8.98 9.09 -1.41
C ILE A 126 -8.94 8.05 -0.29
N LEU A 127 -10.07 7.44 0.06
CA LEU A 127 -10.12 6.43 1.12
C LEU A 127 -9.30 5.19 0.75
N LEU A 128 -9.32 4.78 -0.52
CA LEU A 128 -8.53 3.67 -1.04
C LEU A 128 -7.03 4.01 -1.01
N ILE A 129 -6.66 5.24 -1.40
CA ILE A 129 -5.28 5.74 -1.31
C ILE A 129 -4.78 5.70 0.13
N VAL A 130 -5.51 6.32 1.05
CA VAL A 130 -5.14 6.38 2.47
C VAL A 130 -5.08 4.96 3.06
N GLY A 131 -6.08 4.13 2.77
CA GLY A 131 -6.15 2.79 3.33
C GLY A 131 -5.10 1.81 2.84
N VAL A 132 -4.56 2.01 1.64
CA VAL A 132 -3.47 1.17 1.11
C VAL A 132 -2.11 1.76 1.46
N ILE A 133 -1.91 3.07 1.24
CA ILE A 133 -0.59 3.71 1.39
C ILE A 133 -0.21 3.84 2.86
N CYS A 134 -1.08 4.34 3.73
CA CYS A 134 -0.71 4.61 5.13
C CYS A 134 -0.18 3.37 5.88
N PRO A 135 -0.86 2.21 5.90
CA PRO A 135 -0.33 1.05 6.61
C PRO A 135 0.93 0.48 5.95
N GLN A 136 1.05 0.54 4.62
CA GLN A 136 2.24 0.03 3.91
C GLN A 136 3.47 0.92 4.14
N VAL A 137 3.31 2.25 4.04
CA VAL A 137 4.38 3.22 4.32
C VAL A 137 4.78 3.15 5.79
N SER A 138 3.81 3.11 6.70
CA SER A 138 4.10 2.97 8.13
C SER A 138 4.88 1.69 8.42
N TYR A 139 4.53 0.57 7.77
CA TYR A 139 5.27 -0.68 7.92
C TYR A 139 6.73 -0.53 7.47
N LEU A 140 6.95 0.07 6.30
CA LEU A 140 8.30 0.29 5.77
C LEU A 140 9.15 1.25 6.61
N ILE A 141 8.53 2.25 7.25
CA ILE A 141 9.24 3.20 8.12
C ILE A 141 9.59 2.56 9.46
N LEU A 142 8.62 1.90 10.10
CA LEU A 142 8.83 1.25 11.41
C LEU A 142 9.88 0.14 11.31
N ASP A 143 9.80 -0.68 10.26
CA ASP A 143 10.76 -1.75 9.97
C ASP A 143 12.19 -1.19 9.78
N LYS A 144 12.35 -0.03 9.12
CA LYS A 144 13.65 0.62 8.97
C LYS A 144 14.17 1.23 10.27
N ASN A 145 13.30 1.86 11.05
CA ASN A 145 13.71 2.60 12.25
C ASN A 145 14.12 1.67 13.40
N GLU A 146 13.42 0.55 13.58
CA GLU A 146 13.78 -0.40 14.63
C GLU A 146 15.05 -1.22 14.25
N VAL A 147 15.36 -1.41 12.95
CA VAL A 147 16.67 -1.96 12.52
C VAL A 147 17.84 -1.03 12.87
N LEU A 148 17.64 0.29 12.84
CA LEU A 148 18.67 1.28 13.18
C LEU A 148 18.83 1.52 14.70
N SER A 149 17.90 1.05 15.54
CA SER A 149 18.02 1.15 16.99
C SER A 149 18.75 -0.02 17.64
N ASP A 150 18.93 -1.12 16.90
CA ASP A 150 19.62 -2.33 17.35
C ASP A 150 21.11 -2.38 16.92
N GLU A 151 21.59 -1.37 16.16
CA GLU A 151 23.01 -1.13 15.82
C GLU A 151 23.65 -0.11 16.78
#